data_AF-A0A960K4Y4-F1
#
_entry.id   AF-A0A960K4Y4-F1
#
_cell.length_a   1.000
_cell.length_b   1.000
_cell.length_c   1.000
_cell.angle_alpha   90.00
_cell.angle_beta   90.00
_cell.angle_gamma   90.00
#
_symmetry.space_group_name_H-M   'P 1'
#
loop_
_entity.id
_entity.type
_entity.pdbx_description
1 polymer ?
#
loop_
_entity_poly.entity_id
_entity_poly.type
_entity_poly.pdbx_seq_one_letter_code
_entity_poly.pdbx_strand_id
1 'polypeptide(L)'
;RCGWLDLVAARYAQRVNGISAIALTKLDVLDDLDEIKVCVGYRQGGMVHRDYSALFEGDEPFEPVYATLPGWKQSTVGLKDFADLPRPARDYLEMIEDEVGAPLAMVSTGPRREETILRPGLEPLLAGGIDAVAAQLVGS
;
A
#
# COMPACT_ATOMS: atom_id res chain seq x y z
N ARG A 1 10.48 -7.14 13.33
CA ARG A 1 10.66 -7.94 12.09
C ARG A 1 10.11 -7.10 10.94
N CYS A 2 10.79 -7.08 9.79
CA CYS A 2 10.35 -6.32 8.60
C CYS A 2 10.09 -7.29 7.45
N GLY A 3 9.25 -6.90 6.50
CA GLY A 3 8.91 -7.68 5.32
C GLY A 3 8.29 -6.80 4.23
N TRP A 4 8.10 -7.37 3.06
CA TRP A 4 7.44 -6.73 1.92
C TRP A 4 5.94 -6.55 2.16
N LEU A 5 5.30 -5.65 1.41
CA LEU A 5 3.86 -5.50 1.42
C LEU A 5 3.17 -6.82 1.03
N ASP A 6 2.15 -7.19 1.78
CA ASP A 6 1.34 -8.38 1.54
C ASP A 6 -0.06 -8.01 1.03
N LEU A 7 -0.28 -8.22 -0.26
CA LEU A 7 -1.57 -7.95 -0.89
C LEU A 7 -2.62 -9.03 -0.59
N VAL A 8 -2.22 -10.24 -0.19
CA VAL A 8 -3.18 -11.26 0.25
C VAL A 8 -3.85 -10.79 1.53
N ALA A 9 -3.05 -10.29 2.47
CA ALA A 9 -3.55 -9.69 3.70
C ALA A 9 -4.35 -8.41 3.43
N ALA A 10 -3.88 -7.54 2.52
CA ALA A 10 -4.59 -6.30 2.19
C ALA A 10 -5.96 -6.55 1.55
N ARG A 11 -6.06 -7.48 0.58
CA ARG A 11 -7.35 -7.91 -0.01
C ARG A 11 -8.29 -8.48 1.03
N TYR A 12 -7.77 -9.32 1.92
CA TYR A 12 -8.57 -9.86 3.03
C TYR A 12 -9.11 -8.74 3.92
N ALA A 13 -8.26 -7.78 4.31
CA ALA A 13 -8.66 -6.63 5.12
C ALA A 13 -9.74 -5.78 4.43
N GLN A 14 -9.63 -5.57 3.12
CA GLN A 14 -10.66 -4.88 2.34
C GLN A 14 -11.99 -5.64 2.35
N ARG A 15 -11.96 -6.95 2.12
CA ARG A 15 -13.18 -7.76 2.06
C ARG A 15 -13.93 -7.78 3.39
N VAL A 16 -13.21 -7.94 4.51
CA VAL A 16 -13.86 -8.08 5.82
C VAL A 16 -14.31 -6.75 6.42
N ASN A 17 -13.63 -5.65 6.10
CA ASN A 17 -13.93 -4.33 6.68
C ASN A 17 -14.67 -3.37 5.74
N GLY A 18 -14.75 -3.67 4.43
CA GLY A 18 -15.35 -2.76 3.45
C GLY A 18 -14.54 -1.45 3.31
N ILE A 19 -13.22 -1.57 3.20
CA ILE A 19 -12.31 -0.40 3.16
C ILE A 19 -12.70 0.50 1.98
N SER A 20 -13.09 1.74 2.28
CA SER A 20 -13.53 2.73 1.28
C SER A 20 -12.36 3.50 0.66
N ALA A 21 -11.24 3.61 1.37
CA ALA A 21 -10.01 4.23 0.89
C ALA A 21 -8.79 3.71 1.65
N ILE A 22 -7.64 3.75 0.98
CA ILE A 22 -6.34 3.32 1.49
C ILE A 22 -5.54 4.55 1.90
N ALA A 23 -4.93 4.46 3.09
CA ALA A 23 -3.89 5.36 3.55
C ALA A 23 -2.55 4.59 3.50
N LEU A 24 -1.71 4.88 2.51
CA LEU A 24 -0.36 4.32 2.45
C LEU A 24 0.60 5.22 3.22
N THR A 25 1.52 4.64 3.97
CA THR A 25 2.52 5.39 4.75
C THR A 25 3.91 4.90 4.44
N LYS A 26 4.90 5.77 4.68
CA LYS A 26 6.33 5.46 4.54
C LYS A 26 6.74 5.09 3.12
N LEU A 27 6.23 5.81 2.12
CA LEU A 27 6.65 5.60 0.73
C LEU A 27 8.16 5.84 0.58
N ASP A 28 8.70 6.82 1.31
CA ASP A 28 10.11 7.23 1.35
C ASP A 28 11.08 6.10 1.72
N VAL A 29 10.62 5.12 2.51
CA VAL A 29 11.45 3.97 2.90
C VAL A 29 11.84 3.09 1.70
N LEU A 30 11.13 3.23 0.57
CA LEU A 30 11.37 2.46 -0.64
C LEU A 30 12.24 3.20 -1.66
N ASP A 31 12.59 4.47 -1.41
CA ASP A 31 13.25 5.37 -2.38
C ASP A 31 14.56 4.82 -2.95
N ASP A 32 15.38 4.19 -2.11
CA ASP A 32 16.73 3.76 -2.47
C ASP A 32 16.81 2.34 -3.06
N LEU A 33 15.68 1.64 -3.18
CA LEU A 33 15.63 0.27 -3.66
C LEU A 33 15.73 0.20 -5.19
N ASP A 34 16.44 -0.80 -5.71
CA ASP A 34 16.49 -1.07 -7.16
C ASP A 34 15.22 -1.80 -7.63
N GLU A 35 14.67 -2.66 -6.77
CA GLU A 35 13.48 -3.44 -7.01
C GLU A 35 12.65 -3.53 -5.73
N ILE A 36 11.33 -3.56 -5.88
CA ILE A 36 10.37 -3.70 -4.80
C ILE A 36 9.58 -4.98 -5.03
N LYS A 37 9.52 -5.83 -4.00
CA LYS A 37 8.72 -7.04 -4.05
C LYS A 37 7.41 -6.81 -3.32
N VAL A 38 6.33 -7.39 -3.87
CA VAL A 38 5.00 -7.35 -3.27
C VAL A 38 4.43 -8.76 -3.28
N CYS A 39 4.03 -9.27 -2.12
CA CYS A 39 3.44 -10.61 -2.03
C CYS A 39 2.06 -10.57 -2.65
N VAL A 40 1.86 -11.32 -3.74
CA VAL A 40 0.59 -11.38 -4.48
C VAL A 40 -0.19 -12.65 -4.19
N GLY A 41 0.43 -13.64 -3.56
CA GLY A 41 -0.17 -14.94 -3.25
C GLY A 41 0.77 -15.80 -2.43
N TYR A 42 0.27 -16.94 -1.99
CA TYR A 42 1.05 -17.97 -1.34
C TYR A 42 0.94 -19.27 -2.12
N ARG A 43 2.05 -19.99 -2.27
CA ARG A 43 2.09 -21.34 -2.83
C ARG A 43 2.00 -22.36 -1.70
N GLN A 44 1.11 -23.34 -1.86
CA GLN A 44 0.96 -24.49 -0.97
C GLN A 44 0.45 -25.67 -1.81
N GLY A 45 0.98 -26.89 -1.64
CA GLY A 45 0.52 -28.05 -2.42
C GLY A 45 0.70 -27.91 -3.93
N GLY A 46 1.66 -27.09 -4.38
CA GLY A 46 1.86 -26.76 -5.81
C GLY A 46 0.83 -25.79 -6.40
N MET A 47 -0.18 -25.36 -5.64
CA MET A 47 -1.19 -24.39 -6.06
C MET A 47 -0.87 -23.00 -5.51
N VAL A 48 -1.25 -21.94 -6.24
CA VAL A 48 -1.08 -20.56 -5.81
C VAL A 48 -2.42 -19.99 -5.37
N HIS A 49 -2.47 -19.54 -4.12
CA HIS A 49 -3.63 -18.97 -3.47
C HIS A 49 -3.46 -17.46 -3.35
N ARG A 50 -4.45 -16.70 -3.83
CA ARG A 50 -4.48 -15.23 -3.73
C ARG A 50 -5.38 -14.73 -2.61
N ASP A 51 -6.11 -15.63 -1.98
CA ASP A 51 -7.11 -15.34 -0.97
C ASP A 51 -6.69 -15.95 0.37
N TYR A 52 -6.67 -15.11 1.40
CA TYR A 52 -6.29 -15.51 2.75
C TYR A 52 -7.21 -16.60 3.34
N SER A 53 -8.50 -16.62 2.97
CA SER A 53 -9.43 -17.64 3.48
C SER A 53 -9.24 -19.02 2.86
N ALA A 54 -8.50 -19.10 1.74
CA ALA A 54 -8.11 -20.36 1.12
C ALA A 54 -6.73 -20.83 1.59
N LEU A 55 -6.08 -20.07 2.47
CA LEU A 55 -4.87 -20.50 3.19
C LEU A 55 -5.31 -21.28 4.44
N PHE A 56 -4.41 -22.05 5.03
CA PHE A 56 -4.62 -22.88 6.24
C PHE A 56 -5.25 -24.27 6.03
N GLU A 57 -5.42 -24.73 4.80
CA GLU A 57 -5.75 -26.15 4.55
C GLU A 57 -4.46 -26.97 4.44
N GLY A 58 -4.29 -27.97 5.30
CA GLY A 58 -3.17 -28.93 5.25
C GLY A 58 -1.88 -28.52 5.98
N ASP A 59 -0.91 -29.44 6.02
CA ASP A 59 0.33 -29.34 6.81
C ASP A 59 1.54 -28.82 6.00
N GLU A 60 1.37 -28.56 4.71
CA GLU A 60 2.46 -28.08 3.86
C GLU A 60 2.83 -26.61 4.15
N PRO A 61 4.13 -26.25 4.05
CA PRO A 61 4.58 -24.88 4.27
C PRO A 61 4.04 -23.92 3.20
N PHE A 62 3.77 -22.69 3.62
CA PHE A 62 3.38 -21.60 2.72
C PHE A 62 4.60 -20.85 2.21
N GLU A 63 4.74 -20.73 0.89
CA GLU A 63 5.78 -19.95 0.25
C GLU A 63 5.20 -18.66 -0.36
N PRO A 64 5.71 -17.46 -0.02
CA PRO A 64 5.22 -16.23 -0.64
C PRO A 64 5.58 -16.18 -2.13
N VAL A 65 4.61 -15.78 -2.95
CA VAL A 65 4.77 -15.51 -4.37
C VAL A 65 4.84 -14.00 -4.56
N TYR A 66 5.97 -13.50 -5.07
CA TYR A 66 6.22 -12.07 -5.23
C TYR A 66 6.02 -11.62 -6.69
N ALA A 67 5.30 -10.51 -6.87
CA ALA A 67 5.51 -9.65 -8.01
C ALA A 67 6.72 -8.73 -7.72
N THR A 68 7.50 -8.43 -8.74
CA THR A 68 8.68 -7.55 -8.63
C THR A 68 8.46 -6.33 -9.51
N LEU A 69 8.57 -5.15 -8.91
CA LEU A 69 8.44 -3.86 -9.57
C LEU A 69 9.79 -3.14 -9.56
N PRO A 70 10.08 -2.31 -10.55
CA PRO A 70 11.24 -1.43 -10.50
C PRO A 70 11.11 -0.46 -9.33
N GLY A 71 12.19 -0.30 -8.57
CA GLY A 71 12.33 0.84 -7.66
C GLY A 71 12.59 2.13 -8.44
N TRP A 72 12.63 3.26 -7.74
CA TRP A 72 12.70 4.58 -8.40
C TRP A 72 13.99 5.37 -8.14
N LYS A 73 14.80 5.03 -7.14
CA LYS A 73 16.13 5.66 -6.87
C LYS A 73 16.06 7.19 -6.80
N GLN A 74 14.95 7.72 -6.30
CA GLN A 74 14.62 9.14 -6.24
C GLN A 74 13.89 9.43 -4.94
N SER A 75 14.17 10.57 -4.32
CA SER A 75 13.48 10.91 -3.08
C SER A 75 12.03 11.26 -3.34
N THR A 76 11.12 10.66 -2.57
CA THR A 76 9.71 11.04 -2.54
C THR A 76 9.39 12.02 -1.40
N VAL A 77 10.36 12.29 -0.52
CA VAL A 77 10.18 13.09 0.71
C VAL A 77 9.63 14.48 0.44
N GLY A 78 8.47 14.74 1.05
CA GLY A 78 7.82 16.05 1.02
C GLY A 78 7.06 16.37 -0.27
N LEU A 79 7.05 15.47 -1.26
CA LEU A 79 6.16 15.61 -2.42
C LEU A 79 4.70 15.65 -1.97
N LYS A 80 3.93 16.60 -2.51
CA LYS A 80 2.54 16.87 -2.14
C LYS A 80 1.53 16.54 -3.22
N ASP A 81 1.99 16.39 -4.46
CA ASP A 81 1.14 16.06 -5.59
C ASP A 81 1.48 14.68 -6.13
N PHE A 82 0.46 13.86 -6.36
CA PHE A 82 0.63 12.50 -6.90
C PHE A 82 1.34 12.51 -8.26
N ALA A 83 1.10 13.54 -9.07
CA ALA A 83 1.72 13.71 -10.38
C ALA A 83 3.24 14.00 -10.31
N ASP A 84 3.75 14.44 -9.16
CA ASP A 84 5.18 14.71 -8.97
C ASP A 84 5.97 13.47 -8.55
N LEU A 85 5.28 12.41 -8.13
CA LEU A 85 5.92 11.14 -7.79
C LEU A 85 6.65 10.55 -9.02
N PRO A 86 7.79 9.86 -8.83
CA PRO A 86 8.42 9.10 -9.90
C PRO A 86 7.44 8.12 -10.53
N ARG A 87 7.56 7.89 -11.85
CA ARG A 87 6.66 6.97 -12.57
C ARG A 87 6.59 5.57 -11.90
N PRO A 88 7.71 4.92 -11.52
CA PRO A 88 7.65 3.63 -10.85
C PRO A 88 6.95 3.66 -9.48
N ALA A 89 7.08 4.76 -8.74
CA ALA A 89 6.34 4.94 -7.48
C ALA A 89 4.83 5.01 -7.74
N ARG A 90 4.39 5.77 -8.77
CA ARG A 90 2.96 5.78 -9.15
C ARG A 90 2.48 4.40 -9.58
N ASP A 91 3.25 3.68 -10.41
CA ASP A 91 2.87 2.35 -10.87
C ASP A 91 2.74 1.35 -9.69
N TYR A 92 3.60 1.48 -8.66
CA TYR A 92 3.49 0.73 -7.42
C TYR A 92 2.20 1.05 -6.63
N LEU A 93 1.85 2.34 -6.54
CA LEU A 93 0.62 2.80 -5.87
C LEU A 93 -0.64 2.33 -6.62
N GLU A 94 -0.67 2.49 -7.94
CA GLU A 94 -1.76 2.05 -8.82
C GLU A 94 -1.95 0.53 -8.73
N MET A 95 -0.87 -0.25 -8.68
CA MET A 95 -0.96 -1.71 -8.47
C MET A 95 -1.64 -2.05 -7.14
N ILE A 96 -1.36 -1.31 -6.06
CA ILE A 96 -2.00 -1.54 -4.76
C ILE A 96 -3.50 -1.23 -4.84
N GLU A 97 -3.90 -0.13 -5.49
CA GLU A 97 -5.31 0.23 -5.69
C GLU A 97 -6.04 -0.87 -6.46
N ASP A 98 -5.46 -1.34 -7.57
CA ASP A 98 -6.03 -2.39 -8.41
C ASP A 98 -6.20 -3.71 -7.66
N GLU A 99 -5.18 -4.09 -6.89
CA GLU A 99 -5.17 -5.36 -6.16
C GLU A 99 -6.11 -5.35 -4.96
N VAL A 100 -6.21 -4.23 -4.25
CA VAL A 100 -7.07 -4.09 -3.07
C VAL A 100 -8.52 -3.76 -3.47
N GLY A 101 -8.72 -3.11 -4.62
CA GLY A 101 -10.05 -2.66 -5.07
C GLY A 101 -10.56 -1.44 -4.30
N ALA A 102 -9.66 -0.60 -3.79
CA ALA A 102 -9.99 0.64 -3.08
C ALA A 102 -8.97 1.73 -3.42
N PRO A 103 -9.41 3.00 -3.53
CA PRO A 103 -8.52 4.08 -3.94
C PRO A 103 -7.58 4.53 -2.81
N LEU A 104 -6.37 4.96 -3.17
CA LEU A 104 -5.36 5.57 -2.29
C LEU A 104 -5.69 7.04 -2.05
N ALA A 105 -6.52 7.33 -1.05
CA ALA A 105 -6.87 8.72 -0.74
C ALA A 105 -5.70 9.50 -0.11
N MET A 106 -4.77 8.80 0.56
CA MET A 106 -3.65 9.41 1.27
C MET A 106 -2.36 8.62 1.08
N VAL A 107 -1.25 9.33 0.84
CA VAL A 107 0.10 8.75 0.77
C VAL A 107 1.06 9.60 1.61
N SER A 108 1.57 9.06 2.71
CA SER A 108 2.64 9.71 3.48
C SER A 108 3.98 9.48 2.77
N THR A 109 4.63 10.60 2.44
CA THR A 109 5.91 10.68 1.75
C THR A 109 7.06 10.97 2.70
N GLY A 110 6.81 11.14 4.00
CA GLY A 110 7.87 11.30 4.98
C GLY A 110 7.36 11.20 6.41
N PRO A 111 8.26 11.34 7.40
CA PRO A 111 7.92 11.24 8.83
C PRO A 111 7.15 12.46 9.34
N ARG A 112 7.23 13.61 8.66
CA ARG A 112 6.47 14.80 9.06
C ARG A 112 5.06 14.72 8.53
N ARG A 113 4.16 15.39 9.23
CA ARG A 113 2.72 15.32 9.00
C ARG A 113 2.33 15.99 7.70
N GLU A 114 2.94 17.13 7.44
CA GLU A 114 2.82 17.85 6.20
C GLU A 114 3.33 17.02 5.02
N GLU A 115 4.26 16.08 5.20
CA GLU A 115 4.80 15.19 4.14
C GLU A 115 3.79 14.09 3.78
N THR A 116 2.64 14.53 3.29
CA THR A 116 1.48 13.72 2.92
C THR A 116 0.86 14.27 1.65
N ILE A 117 0.59 13.37 0.70
CA ILE A 117 -0.22 13.61 -0.49
C ILE A 117 -1.67 13.25 -0.14
N LEU A 118 -2.59 14.17 -0.42
CA LEU A 118 -4.03 13.92 -0.39
C LEU A 118 -4.56 13.94 -1.82
N ARG A 119 -5.21 12.86 -2.25
CA ARG A 119 -5.72 12.77 -3.62
C ARG A 119 -7.01 13.59 -3.79
N PRO A 120 -7.05 14.55 -4.73
CA PRO A 120 -8.22 15.38 -4.95
C PRO A 120 -9.49 14.56 -5.24
N GLY A 121 -10.59 14.93 -4.60
CA GLY A 121 -11.90 14.29 -4.77
C GLY A 121 -12.11 13.00 -3.96
N LEU A 122 -11.08 12.50 -3.26
CA LEU A 122 -11.17 11.32 -2.39
C LEU A 122 -11.28 11.66 -0.91
N GLU A 123 -11.27 12.95 -0.57
CA GLU A 123 -11.27 13.45 0.80
C GLU A 123 -12.51 13.04 1.61
N PRO A 124 -13.72 12.93 1.02
CA PRO A 124 -14.88 12.42 1.74
C PRO A 124 -14.75 10.97 2.22
N LEU A 125 -13.83 10.18 1.62
CA LEU A 125 -13.62 8.78 1.98
C LEU A 125 -12.71 8.61 3.19
N LEU A 126 -11.98 9.66 3.56
CA LEU A 126 -11.18 9.70 4.77
C LEU A 126 -12.10 10.01 5.95
N ALA A 127 -12.18 9.08 6.92
CA ALA A 127 -13.09 9.22 8.06
C ALA A 127 -12.89 10.56 8.79
N GLY A 128 -13.90 11.43 8.76
CA GLY A 128 -13.88 12.77 9.36
C GLY A 128 -13.38 13.91 8.45
N GLY A 129 -13.09 13.64 7.18
CA GLY A 129 -12.63 14.63 6.19
C GLY A 129 -11.15 15.00 6.32
N ILE A 130 -10.66 15.90 5.44
CA ILE A 130 -9.26 16.37 5.44
C ILE A 130 -8.88 16.87 6.83
N ASP A 131 -9.75 17.63 7.49
CA ASP A 131 -9.45 18.25 8.78
C ASP A 131 -9.32 17.23 9.92
N ALA A 132 -10.03 16.11 9.89
CA ALA A 132 -9.86 15.07 10.91
C ALA A 132 -8.58 14.25 10.68
N VAL A 133 -8.25 13.96 9.43
CA VAL A 133 -6.98 13.31 9.09
C VAL A 133 -5.81 14.25 9.36
N ALA A 134 -5.91 15.50 8.96
CA ALA A 134 -4.94 16.55 9.27
C ALA A 134 -4.85 16.78 10.79
N ALA A 135 -5.94 16.77 11.55
CA ALA A 135 -5.90 16.91 13.00
C ALA A 135 -5.26 15.70 13.71
N GLN A 136 -5.53 14.47 13.26
CA GLN A 136 -4.79 13.27 13.69
C GLN A 136 -3.30 13.38 13.34
N LEU A 137 -3.00 14.04 12.23
CA LEU A 137 -1.68 14.44 11.78
C LEU A 137 -1.25 15.82 12.30
N VAL A 138 -1.83 16.45 13.33
CA VAL A 138 -1.29 17.71 13.91
C VAL A 138 -1.20 17.63 15.44
N GLY A 139 -1.86 16.64 16.07
CA GLY A 139 -1.81 16.40 17.52
C GLY A 139 -0.74 15.41 17.98
N SER A 140 0.48 15.90 18.25
CA SER A 140 1.53 15.33 19.13
C SER A 140 2.72 16.27 19.14
#